data_AF-A0A2U8W0H7-F1
#
_entry.id   AF-A0A2U8W0H7-F1
#
_cell.length_a   1.000
_cell.length_b   1.000
_cell.length_c   1.000
_cell.angle_alpha   90.00
_cell.angle_beta   90.00
_cell.angle_gamma   90.00
#
_symmetry.space_group_name_H-M   'P 1'
#
loop_
_entity.id
_entity.type
_entity.pdbx_description
1 polymer ?
#
loop_
_entity_poly.entity_id
_entity_poly.type
_entity_poly.pdbx_seq_one_letter_code
_entity_poly.pdbx_strand_id
1 'polypeptide(L)'
;MVNITLQQVVIGTQSPDAEGRLAYADGKLVAVLVRLSDELHAADGLAGQWCVEAGFGACDVGVLSVQFPGLEAARNWIAERVSMTSLAA
;
A
#
# COMPACT_ATOMS: atom_id res chain seq x y z
N MET A 1 15.86 12.22 -3.10
CA MET A 1 14.62 11.70 -3.70
C MET A 1 14.56 10.24 -3.34
N VAL A 2 13.56 9.83 -2.56
CA VAL A 2 13.45 8.44 -2.09
C VAL A 2 13.05 7.55 -3.27
N ASN A 3 13.75 6.44 -3.49
CA ASN A 3 13.40 5.51 -4.56
C ASN A 3 12.35 4.51 -4.06
N ILE A 4 11.13 4.58 -4.62
CA ILE A 4 10.04 3.66 -4.26
C ILE A 4 9.91 2.56 -5.31
N THR A 5 10.00 1.31 -4.86
CA THR A 5 9.78 0.13 -5.70
C THR A 5 8.61 -0.71 -5.17
N LEU A 6 7.73 -1.13 -6.08
CA LEU A 6 6.57 -1.96 -5.76
C LEU A 6 6.76 -3.38 -6.32
N GLN A 7 7.14 -4.31 -5.46
CA GLN A 7 7.32 -5.71 -5.84
C GLN A 7 5.98 -6.45 -5.79
N GLN A 8 5.63 -7.15 -6.86
CA GLN A 8 4.44 -8.00 -6.88
C GLN A 8 4.58 -9.17 -5.91
N VAL A 9 3.50 -9.44 -5.16
CA VAL A 9 3.39 -10.58 -4.25
C VAL A 9 1.96 -11.12 -4.29
N VAL A 10 1.80 -12.40 -3.97
CA VAL A 10 0.50 -13.01 -3.72
C VAL A 10 0.29 -13.04 -2.20
N ILE A 11 -0.76 -12.38 -1.72
CA ILE A 11 -1.06 -12.34 -0.28
C ILE A 11 -2.08 -13.42 0.04
N GLY A 12 -1.80 -14.25 1.05
CA GLY A 12 -2.72 -15.28 1.51
C GLY A 12 -3.94 -14.74 2.26
N THR A 13 -4.71 -13.85 1.63
CA THR A 13 -5.94 -13.24 2.19
C THR A 13 -7.12 -14.21 2.28
N GLN A 14 -6.93 -15.47 1.84
CA GLN A 14 -7.99 -16.48 1.66
C GLN A 14 -9.09 -16.08 0.65
N SER A 15 -8.84 -15.03 -0.15
CA SER A 15 -9.70 -14.58 -1.24
C SER A 15 -9.08 -14.91 -2.60
N PRO A 16 -9.88 -15.06 -3.68
CA PRO A 16 -9.37 -15.33 -5.02
C PRO A 16 -8.54 -14.17 -5.59
N ASP A 17 -8.86 -12.92 -5.24
CA ASP A 17 -8.05 -11.75 -5.59
C ASP A 17 -6.96 -11.51 -4.54
N ALA A 18 -5.97 -12.39 -4.53
CA ALA A 18 -4.79 -12.33 -3.67
C ALA A 18 -3.70 -11.38 -4.23
N GLU A 19 -4.07 -10.31 -4.95
CA GLU A 19 -3.10 -9.41 -5.58
C GLU A 19 -2.52 -8.42 -4.56
N GLY A 20 -1.20 -8.42 -4.38
CA GLY A 20 -0.52 -7.52 -3.46
C GLY A 20 0.75 -6.87 -4.03
N ARG A 21 1.19 -5.80 -3.36
CA ARG A 21 2.51 -5.17 -3.59
C ARG A 21 3.26 -4.97 -2.27
N LEU A 22 4.49 -5.42 -2.23
CA LEU A 22 5.45 -5.02 -1.20
C LEU A 22 6.09 -3.69 -1.65
N ALA A 23 5.93 -2.65 -0.85
CA ALA A 23 6.49 -1.34 -1.15
C ALA A 23 7.79 -1.13 -0.38
N TYR A 24 8.87 -0.87 -1.11
CA TYR A 24 10.17 -0.56 -0.55
C TYR A 24 10.52 0.90 -0.82
N ALA A 25 11.09 1.56 0.19
CA ALA A 25 11.72 2.86 0.08
C ALA A 25 13.23 2.69 0.31
N ASP A 26 14.04 2.98 -0.71
CA ASP A 26 15.50 2.81 -0.67
C ASP A 26 15.92 1.41 -0.15
N GLY A 27 15.22 0.37 -0.62
CA GLY A 27 15.47 -1.03 -0.28
C GLY A 27 14.91 -1.48 1.09
N LYS A 28 14.24 -0.61 1.84
CA LYS A 28 13.58 -0.97 3.11
C LYS A 28 12.09 -1.16 2.90
N LEU A 29 11.52 -2.26 3.40
CA LEU A 29 10.07 -2.49 3.35
C LEU A 29 9.37 -1.45 4.23
N VAL A 30 8.43 -0.70 3.63
CA VAL A 30 7.68 0.38 4.32
C VAL A 30 6.18 0.18 4.31
N ALA A 31 5.64 -0.58 3.35
CA ALA A 31 4.22 -0.92 3.35
C ALA A 31 3.94 -2.24 2.61
N VAL A 32 2.82 -2.86 2.96
CA VAL A 32 2.18 -3.95 2.23
C VAL A 32 0.86 -3.43 1.70
N LEU A 33 0.73 -3.43 0.38
CA LEU A 33 -0.47 -3.04 -0.33
C LEU A 33 -1.23 -4.29 -0.76
N VAL A 34 -2.55 -4.27 -0.63
CA VAL A 34 -3.45 -5.31 -1.13
C VAL A 34 -4.50 -4.68 -2.04
N ARG A 35 -4.86 -5.37 -3.12
CA ARG A 35 -5.95 -4.96 -3.99
C ARG A 35 -7.28 -5.43 -3.39
N LEU A 36 -8.23 -4.52 -3.30
CA LEU A 36 -9.57 -4.81 -2.81
C LEU A 36 -10.36 -5.56 -3.88
N SER A 37 -10.76 -6.79 -3.55
CA SER A 37 -11.58 -7.65 -4.40
C SER A 37 -12.92 -7.02 -4.72
N ASP A 38 -13.38 -7.17 -5.97
CA ASP A 38 -14.73 -6.82 -6.39
C ASP A 38 -15.79 -7.58 -5.57
N GLU A 39 -15.57 -8.86 -5.25
CA GLU A 39 -16.58 -9.69 -4.56
C GLU A 39 -16.94 -9.19 -3.15
N LEU A 40 -15.97 -8.65 -2.42
CA LEU A 40 -16.16 -8.18 -1.05
C LEU A 40 -16.47 -6.67 -0.97
N HIS A 41 -16.00 -5.88 -1.94
CA HIS A 41 -16.05 -4.41 -1.89
C HIS A 41 -16.85 -3.75 -3.03
N ALA A 42 -17.52 -4.53 -3.91
CA ALA A 42 -18.39 -3.99 -4.96
C ALA A 42 -19.54 -3.13 -4.42
N ALA A 43 -20.07 -3.45 -3.24
CA ALA A 43 -21.15 -2.68 -2.61
C ALA A 43 -20.71 -1.28 -2.16
N ASP A 44 -19.41 -1.09 -1.90
CA ASP A 44 -18.83 0.16 -1.40
C ASP A 44 -18.21 1.01 -2.54
N GLY A 45 -18.19 0.50 -3.78
CA GLY A 45 -17.54 1.17 -4.92
C GLY A 45 -16.01 1.22 -4.83
N LEU A 46 -15.42 0.45 -3.91
CA LEU A 46 -13.98 0.39 -3.65
C LEU A 46 -13.29 -0.78 -4.36
N ALA A 47 -14.07 -1.55 -5.12
CA ALA A 47 -13.61 -2.60 -6.00
C ALA A 47 -12.43 -2.14 -6.89
N GLY A 48 -11.35 -2.92 -6.90
CA GLY A 48 -10.16 -2.65 -7.71
C GLY A 48 -9.22 -1.58 -7.15
N GLN A 49 -9.56 -0.94 -6.03
CA GLN A 49 -8.65 -0.03 -5.32
C GLN A 49 -7.57 -0.80 -4.56
N TRP A 50 -6.55 -0.08 -4.11
CA TRP A 50 -5.44 -0.59 -3.32
C TRP A 50 -5.50 -0.01 -1.91
N CYS A 51 -5.29 -0.81 -0.88
CA CYS A 51 -5.16 -0.31 0.48
C CYS A 51 -3.85 -0.72 1.13
N VAL A 52 -3.43 0.05 2.14
CA VAL A 52 -2.34 -0.35 3.04
C VAL A 52 -2.90 -1.33 4.07
N GLU A 53 -2.52 -2.59 3.95
CA GLU A 53 -2.83 -3.64 4.93
C GLU A 53 -1.90 -3.52 6.15
N ALA A 54 -0.61 -3.30 5.88
CA ALA A 54 0.40 -3.11 6.91
C ALA A 54 1.35 -1.99 6.52
N GLY A 55 1.54 -1.04 7.43
CA GLY A 55 2.50 0.05 7.30
C GLY A 55 3.67 -0.11 8.27
N PHE A 56 4.83 0.43 7.91
CA PHE A 56 5.99 0.44 8.79
C PHE A 56 6.61 1.85 8.85
N GLY A 57 7.02 2.27 10.05
CA GLY A 57 7.68 3.56 10.27
C GLY A 57 6.79 4.73 9.81
N ALA A 58 7.26 5.51 8.83
CA ALA A 58 6.53 6.67 8.29
C ALA A 58 5.15 6.32 7.69
N CYS A 59 5.00 5.06 7.27
CA CYS A 59 3.77 4.54 6.69
C CYS A 59 2.92 3.75 7.69
N ASP A 60 3.29 3.70 8.98
CA ASP A 60 2.47 3.12 10.05
C ASP A 60 1.22 3.99 10.24
N VAL A 61 0.19 3.67 9.45
CA VAL A 61 -1.14 4.23 9.52
C VAL A 61 -2.03 3.05 9.85
N GLY A 62 -2.80 3.15 10.93
CA GLY A 62 -3.58 2.03 11.46
C GLY A 62 -4.38 1.26 10.40
N VAL A 63 -4.69 0.00 10.72
CA VAL A 63 -5.29 -1.01 9.82
C VAL A 63 -6.30 -0.40 8.84
N LEU A 64 -6.06 -0.58 7.55
CA LEU A 64 -6.97 -0.31 6.42
C LEU A 64 -7.39 1.16 6.18
N SER A 65 -6.74 2.15 6.80
CA SER A 65 -7.23 3.54 6.74
C SER A 65 -6.94 4.28 5.42
N VAL A 66 -6.08 3.74 4.55
CA VAL A 66 -5.66 4.45 3.34
C VAL A 66 -5.91 3.61 2.10
N GLN A 67 -6.72 4.17 1.22
CA GLN A 67 -7.14 3.58 -0.04
C GLN A 67 -6.64 4.43 -1.20
N PHE A 68 -6.32 3.77 -2.30
CA PHE A 68 -5.76 4.38 -3.49
C PHE A 68 -6.45 3.83 -4.73
N PRO A 69 -6.79 4.70 -5.71
CA PRO A 69 -7.36 4.25 -6.97
C PRO A 69 -6.36 3.47 -7.85
N GLY A 70 -5.07 3.45 -7.49
CA GLY A 70 -4.04 2.74 -8.24
C GLY A 70 -2.67 2.79 -7.57
N LEU A 71 -1.75 1.98 -8.10
CA LEU A 71 -0.40 1.81 -7.55
C LEU A 71 0.46 3.08 -7.62
N GLU A 72 0.29 3.92 -8.64
CA GLU A 72 1.02 5.19 -8.73
C GLU A 72 0.60 6.17 -7.62
N ALA A 73 -0.69 6.22 -7.27
CA ALA A 73 -1.18 7.02 -6.15
C ALA A 73 -0.62 6.51 -4.82
N ALA A 74 -0.61 5.19 -4.63
CA ALA A 74 0.03 4.57 -3.47
C ALA A 74 1.54 4.90 -3.40
N ARG A 75 2.26 4.78 -4.52
CA ARG A 75 3.69 5.09 -4.61
C ARG A 75 4.00 6.53 -4.19
N ASN A 76 3.24 7.49 -4.71
CA ASN A 76 3.45 8.90 -4.41
C ASN A 76 3.20 9.19 -2.92
N TRP A 77 2.12 8.66 -2.36
CA TRP A 77 1.82 8.79 -0.94
C TRP A 77 2.95 8.24 -0.06
N ILE A 78 3.50 7.06 -0.40
CA ILE A 78 4.63 6.46 0.34
C ILE A 78 5.87 7.37 0.26
N ALA A 79 6.19 7.88 -0.94
CA ALA A 79 7.33 8.77 -1.14
C ALA A 79 7.20 10.05 -0.30
N GLU A 80 6.01 10.64 -0.24
CA GLU A 80 5.72 11.82 0.59
C GLU A 80 5.93 11.52 2.07
N ARG A 81 5.36 10.44 2.60
CA ARG A 81 5.49 10.11 4.03
C ARG A 81 6.92 9.82 4.45
N VAL A 82 7.63 9.01 3.68
CA VAL A 82 9.03 8.68 3.98
C VAL A 82 9.91 9.94 3.94
N SER A 83 9.63 10.86 3.01
CA SER A 83 10.35 12.14 2.92
C SER A 83 10.03 13.07 4.09
N MET A 84 8.78 13.11 4.56
CA MET A 84 8.36 13.93 5.70
C MET A 84 8.95 13.43 7.02
N THR A 85 9.02 12.11 7.24
CA THR A 85 9.64 11.55 8.46
C THR A 85 11.16 11.71 8.45
N SER A 86 11.82 11.66 7.29
CA SER A 86 13.26 11.91 7.20
C SER A 86 13.67 13.35 7.51
N LEU A 87 12.74 14.30 7.53
CA LEU A 87 12.96 15.69 7.95
C LEU A 87 12.77 15.90 9.46
N ALA A 88 12.23 14.91 10.18
CA ALA A 88 11.92 14.99 11.61
C ALA A 88 12.91 14.21 12.49
N ALA A 89 13.95 13.60 11.92
CA ALA A 89 15.02 12.88 12.60
C ALA A 89 16.35 13.64 12.47
#